data_AF-A0A965KC42-F1
#
_entry.id   AF-A0A965KC42-F1
#
_cell.length_a   1.000
_cell.length_b   1.000
_cell.length_c   1.000
_cell.angle_alpha   90.00
_cell.angle_beta   90.00
_cell.angle_gamma   90.00
#
_symmetry.space_group_name_H-M   'P 1'
#
loop_
_entity.id
_entity.type
_entity.pdbx_description
1 polymer ?
#
loop_
_entity_poly.entity_id
_entity_poly.type
_entity_poly.pdbx_seq_one_letter_code
_entity_poly.pdbx_strand_id
1 'polypeptide(L)'
;MAHLLIDALPGFPVKISAVLPSLDKAWADEGEEAARASQMNLVLMFGAGVTPEDAQARFDEAIRFAQRYPCRLVILAARPVAEADAPLEAKVNVLCFFDPSRRGKRCCEALMLAHGAPTAELESLVSTWLEGDLPVNVWAHGVTVDEFKPWLGWTSRCRRVVADRSLVGDDFFKLAFPDPKSVRDLAVARCLPVRQALGQFLAALTRSRQSAPVTQRVALMAAPEALSEAVFF
;
A
#
# COMPACT_ATOMS: atom_id res chain seq x y z
N MET A 1 25.40 6.97 3.76
CA MET A 1 24.88 7.18 2.40
C MET A 1 23.38 7.31 2.53
N ALA A 2 22.77 8.24 1.80
CA ALA A 2 21.34 8.43 1.87
C ALA A 2 20.60 7.22 1.25
N HIS A 3 19.42 6.90 1.78
CA HIS A 3 18.68 5.71 1.38
C HIS A 3 18.10 5.86 -0.02
N LEU A 4 18.49 4.98 -0.95
CA LEU A 4 18.13 5.07 -2.37
C LEU A 4 16.62 5.27 -2.62
N LEU A 5 15.76 4.56 -1.89
CA LEU A 5 14.31 4.72 -2.03
C LEU A 5 13.82 6.08 -1.52
N ILE A 6 14.31 6.54 -0.37
CA ILE A 6 13.84 7.81 0.22
C ILE A 6 14.33 8.98 -0.62
N ASP A 7 15.53 8.90 -1.18
CA ASP A 7 16.06 9.90 -2.08
C ASP A 7 15.23 10.04 -3.35
N ALA A 8 14.83 8.90 -3.96
CA ALA A 8 14.07 8.88 -5.19
C ALA A 8 12.63 9.39 -5.05
N LEU A 9 11.98 9.13 -3.92
CA LEU A 9 10.60 9.57 -3.69
C LEU A 9 10.48 11.10 -3.53
N PRO A 10 9.37 11.73 -3.90
CA PRO A 10 9.20 13.18 -3.78
C PRO A 10 9.07 13.62 -2.31
N GLY A 11 9.54 14.84 -2.00
CA GLY A 11 9.49 15.44 -0.67
C GLY A 11 10.80 16.12 -0.28
N PHE A 12 10.90 16.54 0.97
CA PHE A 12 12.11 17.18 1.51
C PHE A 12 12.61 16.45 2.76
N PRO A 13 13.93 16.26 2.91
CA PRO A 13 14.50 15.56 4.05
C PRO A 13 14.34 16.37 5.34
N VAL A 14 14.06 15.69 6.44
CA VAL A 14 13.89 16.30 7.76
C VAL A 14 14.53 15.44 8.85
N LYS A 15 14.84 16.05 10.00
CA LYS A 15 15.18 15.29 11.21
C LYS A 15 13.94 14.54 11.69
N ILE A 16 14.12 13.37 12.27
CA ILE A 16 13.02 12.55 12.84
C ILE A 16 12.12 13.38 13.77
N SER A 17 12.71 14.14 14.68
CA SER A 17 12.00 14.99 15.64
C SER A 17 11.25 16.17 15.00
N ALA A 18 11.55 16.50 13.75
CA ALA A 18 10.95 17.61 13.02
C ALA A 18 9.84 17.16 12.05
N VAL A 19 9.57 15.86 11.90
CA VAL A 19 8.58 15.33 10.94
C VAL A 19 7.19 15.93 11.15
N LEU A 20 6.64 15.85 12.38
CA LEU A 20 5.32 16.40 12.67
C LEU A 20 5.31 17.94 12.65
N PRO A 21 6.28 18.66 13.26
CA PRO A 21 6.36 20.12 13.13
C PRO A 21 6.48 20.62 11.68
N SER A 22 7.25 19.92 10.83
CA SER A 22 7.37 20.26 9.41
C SER A 22 6.07 20.04 8.65
N LEU A 23 5.31 19.02 9.02
CA LEU A 23 3.99 18.76 8.47
C LEU A 23 2.98 19.84 8.89
N ASP A 24 2.95 20.21 10.16
CA ASP A 24 2.07 21.27 10.67
C ASP A 24 2.35 22.60 9.96
N LYS A 25 3.64 22.91 9.76
CA LYS A 25 4.05 24.08 8.98
C LYS A 25 3.57 24.00 7.53
N ALA A 26 3.79 22.87 6.86
CA ALA A 26 3.37 22.69 5.47
C ALA A 26 1.86 22.89 5.31
N TRP A 27 1.05 22.36 6.24
CA TRP A 27 -0.40 22.61 6.24
C TRP A 27 -0.76 24.09 6.48
N ALA A 28 -0.06 24.77 7.37
CA ALA A 28 -0.29 26.20 7.60
C ALA A 28 0.01 27.03 6.35
N ASP A 29 1.04 26.65 5.58
CA ASP A 29 1.44 27.31 4.34
C ASP A 29 0.40 27.12 3.20
N GLU A 30 -0.41 26.05 3.24
CA GLU A 30 -1.45 25.79 2.22
C GLU A 30 -2.71 26.67 2.37
N GLY A 31 -2.93 27.27 3.55
CA GLY A 31 -4.02 28.21 3.84
C GLY A 31 -5.38 27.58 4.19
N GLU A 32 -6.37 28.41 4.51
CA GLU A 32 -7.69 27.99 5.03
C GLU A 32 -8.55 27.18 4.04
N GLU A 33 -8.23 27.21 2.74
CA GLU A 33 -8.93 26.44 1.71
C GLU A 33 -8.48 24.96 1.66
N ALA A 34 -7.40 24.61 2.36
CA ALA A 34 -6.90 23.25 2.45
C ALA A 34 -7.64 22.48 3.55
N ALA A 35 -8.45 21.49 3.16
CA ALA A 35 -9.17 20.66 4.12
C ALA A 35 -8.41 19.35 4.42
N ARG A 36 -8.10 19.12 5.70
CA ARG A 36 -7.59 17.85 6.20
C ARG A 36 -8.75 16.92 6.53
N ALA A 37 -8.97 15.90 5.69
CA ALA A 37 -10.11 15.00 5.80
C ALA A 37 -9.69 13.52 5.74
N SER A 38 -8.55 13.16 6.34
CA SER A 38 -8.06 11.79 6.44
C SER A 38 -9.13 10.85 7.00
N GLN A 39 -9.31 9.69 6.34
CA GLN A 39 -10.26 8.65 6.74
C GLN A 39 -9.56 7.40 7.27
N MET A 40 -8.25 7.26 7.00
CA MET A 40 -7.43 6.15 7.44
C MET A 40 -5.95 6.53 7.46
N ASN A 41 -5.14 5.69 8.11
CA ASN A 41 -3.71 5.63 7.88
C ASN A 41 -3.42 4.50 6.88
N LEU A 42 -2.57 4.78 5.89
CA LEU A 42 -2.04 3.76 4.98
C LEU A 42 -0.51 3.69 5.17
N VAL A 43 -0.06 2.58 5.74
CA VAL A 43 1.36 2.29 5.92
C VAL A 43 1.84 1.45 4.75
N LEU A 44 2.70 2.01 3.90
CA LEU A 44 3.32 1.33 2.78
C LEU A 44 4.73 0.87 3.18
N MET A 45 4.93 -0.44 3.29
CA MET A 45 6.22 -1.05 3.60
C MET A 45 6.89 -1.51 2.32
N PHE A 46 8.10 -1.03 2.06
CA PHE A 46 8.99 -1.51 1.01
C PHE A 46 10.04 -2.45 1.60
N GLY A 47 10.20 -3.63 0.99
CA GLY A 47 11.34 -4.50 1.27
C GLY A 47 12.64 -3.92 0.74
N ALA A 48 13.78 -4.38 1.28
CA ALA A 48 15.10 -3.85 0.92
C ALA A 48 15.50 -4.11 -0.54
N GLY A 49 14.86 -5.10 -1.19
CA GLY A 49 15.10 -5.45 -2.60
C GLY A 49 14.29 -4.63 -3.61
N VAL A 50 13.40 -3.74 -3.16
CA VAL A 50 12.59 -2.89 -4.05
C VAL A 50 13.50 -1.87 -4.75
N THR A 51 13.30 -1.63 -6.04
CA THR A 51 14.06 -0.61 -6.79
C THR A 51 13.43 0.77 -6.64
N PRO A 52 14.20 1.87 -6.82
CA PRO A 52 13.66 3.22 -6.81
C PRO A 52 12.49 3.44 -7.78
N GLU A 53 12.55 2.86 -8.97
CA GLU A 53 11.51 2.98 -9.99
C GLU A 53 10.20 2.29 -9.57
N ASP A 54 10.29 1.09 -8.98
CA ASP A 54 9.12 0.38 -8.47
C ASP A 54 8.54 1.09 -7.25
N ALA A 55 9.40 1.58 -6.34
CA ALA A 55 8.96 2.38 -5.20
C ALA A 55 8.22 3.65 -5.64
N GLN A 56 8.73 4.37 -6.66
CA GLN A 56 8.05 5.53 -7.24
C GLN A 56 6.70 5.14 -7.84
N ALA A 57 6.61 4.03 -8.58
CA ALA A 57 5.35 3.56 -9.15
C ALA A 57 4.30 3.23 -8.08
N ARG A 58 4.71 2.57 -6.98
CA ARG A 58 3.82 2.29 -5.84
C ARG A 58 3.46 3.55 -5.06
N PHE A 59 4.37 4.50 -4.94
CA PHE A 59 4.09 5.81 -4.35
C PHE A 59 3.00 6.54 -5.14
N ASP A 60 3.12 6.60 -6.47
CA ASP A 60 2.13 7.24 -7.32
C ASP A 60 0.76 6.54 -7.24
N GLU A 61 0.73 5.21 -7.07
CA GLU A 61 -0.49 4.48 -6.79
C GLU A 61 -1.10 4.82 -5.43
N ALA A 62 -0.28 4.92 -4.38
CA ALA A 62 -0.73 5.32 -3.05
C ALA A 62 -1.29 6.75 -3.05
N ILE A 63 -0.68 7.65 -3.83
CA ILE A 63 -1.18 9.01 -4.05
C ILE A 63 -2.53 9.00 -4.76
N ARG A 64 -2.68 8.25 -5.86
CA ARG A 64 -3.98 8.10 -6.55
C ARG A 64 -5.04 7.51 -5.64
N PHE A 65 -4.66 6.55 -4.78
CA PHE A 65 -5.54 6.01 -3.76
C PHE A 65 -5.96 7.09 -2.76
N ALA A 66 -5.02 7.88 -2.26
CA ALA A 66 -5.26 8.95 -1.29
C ALA A 66 -6.14 10.08 -1.85
N GLN A 67 -6.07 10.38 -3.15
CA GLN A 67 -6.97 11.33 -3.82
C GLN A 67 -8.45 10.90 -3.74
N ARG A 68 -8.70 9.59 -3.84
CA ARG A 68 -10.04 9.00 -3.77
C ARG A 68 -10.49 8.70 -2.35
N TYR A 69 -9.56 8.24 -1.52
CA TYR A 69 -9.75 7.86 -0.12
C TYR A 69 -8.72 8.60 0.73
N PRO A 70 -9.01 9.85 1.14
CA PRO A 70 -8.07 10.68 1.89
C PRO A 70 -7.45 9.91 3.05
N CYS A 71 -6.12 9.90 3.13
CA CYS A 71 -5.39 9.17 4.16
C CYS A 71 -4.04 9.83 4.43
N ARG A 72 -3.52 9.58 5.63
CA ARG A 72 -2.11 9.81 5.95
C ARG A 72 -1.31 8.63 5.42
N LEU A 73 -0.35 8.91 4.54
CA LEU A 73 0.60 7.92 4.05
C LEU A 73 1.80 7.88 5.00
N VAL A 74 2.16 6.68 5.47
CA VAL A 74 3.41 6.44 6.19
C VAL A 74 4.20 5.41 5.40
N ILE A 75 5.39 5.77 4.94
CA ILE A 75 6.22 4.90 4.09
C ILE A 75 7.39 4.42 4.92
N LEU A 76 7.54 3.10 5.01
CA LEU A 76 8.61 2.43 5.70
C LEU A 76 9.49 1.75 4.66
N ALA A 77 10.69 2.27 4.45
CA ALA A 77 11.67 1.71 3.52
C ALA A 77 12.69 0.89 4.31
N ALA A 78 12.63 -0.43 4.17
CA ALA A 78 13.57 -1.32 4.85
C ALA A 78 14.97 -1.20 4.24
N ARG A 79 15.98 -1.12 5.09
CA ARG A 79 17.38 -1.24 4.70
C ARG A 79 17.77 -2.70 4.51
N PRO A 80 18.72 -3.00 3.60
CA PRO A 80 19.40 -4.28 3.59
C PRO A 80 20.00 -4.58 4.97
N VAL A 81 20.06 -5.87 5.35
CA VAL A 81 20.59 -6.30 6.65
C VAL A 81 22.00 -5.78 6.92
N ALA A 82 22.84 -5.68 5.88
CA ALA A 82 24.19 -5.13 5.97
C ALA A 82 24.24 -3.64 6.40
N GLU A 83 23.12 -2.92 6.28
CA GLU A 83 22.97 -1.51 6.61
C GLU A 83 21.97 -1.28 7.75
N ALA A 84 21.64 -2.32 8.53
CA ALA A 84 20.63 -2.24 9.57
C ALA A 84 20.96 -1.21 10.67
N ASP A 85 22.24 -0.98 10.96
CA ASP A 85 22.70 0.00 11.97
C ASP A 85 22.85 1.42 11.43
N ALA A 86 22.54 1.65 10.15
CA ALA A 86 22.59 3.00 9.57
C ALA A 86 21.55 3.91 10.26
N PRO A 87 21.86 5.21 10.43
CA PRO A 87 20.92 6.16 11.01
C PRO A 87 19.56 6.18 10.30
N LEU A 88 18.51 6.41 11.08
CA LEU A 88 17.18 6.67 10.55
C LEU A 88 17.19 7.95 9.71
N GLU A 89 16.56 7.88 8.54
CA GLU A 89 16.40 9.03 7.63
C GLU A 89 14.92 9.25 7.39
N ALA A 90 14.46 10.50 7.50
CA ALA A 90 13.07 10.85 7.24
C ALA A 90 12.91 11.90 6.16
N LYS A 91 11.77 11.81 5.48
CA LYS A 91 11.35 12.73 4.43
C LYS A 91 9.86 12.99 4.58
N VAL A 92 9.47 14.25 4.37
CA VAL A 92 8.06 14.65 4.41
C VAL A 92 7.67 15.17 3.04
N ASN A 93 6.45 14.84 2.64
CA ASN A 93 5.84 15.37 1.44
C ASN A 93 4.36 15.71 1.70
N VAL A 94 3.91 16.85 1.18
CA VAL A 94 2.50 17.26 1.20
C VAL A 94 2.13 17.53 -0.24
N LEU A 95 1.13 16.81 -0.75
CA LEU A 95 0.60 17.00 -2.09
C LEU A 95 -0.84 17.45 -2.02
N CYS A 96 -1.14 18.59 -2.62
CA CYS A 96 -2.49 19.08 -2.75
C CYS A 96 -3.01 18.90 -4.18
N PHE A 97 -4.23 18.38 -4.28
CA PHE A 97 -4.95 18.13 -5.52
C PHE A 97 -6.18 19.02 -5.57
N PHE A 98 -6.44 19.56 -6.75
CA PHE A 98 -7.69 20.28 -7.01
C PHE A 98 -8.69 19.30 -7.64
N ASP A 99 -9.87 19.18 -7.06
CA ASP A 99 -10.98 18.41 -7.64
C ASP A 99 -11.93 19.38 -8.35
N PRO A 100 -11.95 19.45 -9.70
CA PRO A 100 -12.82 20.37 -10.43
C PRO A 100 -14.31 20.13 -10.16
N SER A 101 -14.69 18.90 -9.76
CA SER A 101 -16.08 18.51 -9.50
C SER A 101 -16.56 18.91 -8.10
N ARG A 102 -15.64 19.14 -7.17
CA ARG A 102 -15.92 19.50 -5.78
C ARG A 102 -15.02 20.68 -5.43
N ARG A 103 -15.54 21.92 -5.53
CA ARG A 103 -14.87 23.21 -5.29
C ARG A 103 -14.01 23.24 -4.01
N GLY A 104 -12.83 22.62 -4.00
CA GLY A 104 -12.01 22.46 -2.80
C GLY A 104 -10.69 21.74 -3.08
N LYS A 105 -9.68 22.10 -2.29
CA LYS A 105 -8.32 21.56 -2.34
C LYS A 105 -8.19 20.40 -1.36
N ARG A 106 -7.79 19.22 -1.84
CA ARG A 106 -7.52 18.03 -1.02
C ARG A 106 -6.04 17.82 -0.91
N CYS A 107 -5.49 17.88 0.29
CA CYS A 107 -4.10 17.56 0.49
C CYS A 107 -3.93 16.17 1.12
N CYS A 108 -2.90 15.47 0.67
CA CYS A 108 -2.45 14.20 1.20
C CYS A 108 -1.03 14.39 1.69
N GLU A 109 -0.71 13.77 2.81
CA GLU A 109 0.61 13.84 3.43
C GLU A 109 1.28 12.47 3.38
N ALA A 110 2.58 12.46 3.11
CA ALA A 110 3.41 11.28 3.11
C ALA A 110 4.62 11.50 4.03
N LEU A 111 4.69 10.70 5.07
CA LEU A 111 5.78 10.66 6.03
C LEU A 111 6.61 9.42 5.73
N MET A 112 7.89 9.59 5.38
CA MET A 112 8.73 8.50 4.92
C MET A 112 9.88 8.28 5.89
N LEU A 113 10.22 7.02 6.13
CA LEU A 113 11.28 6.61 7.04
C LEU A 113 12.08 5.46 6.42
N ALA A 114 13.38 5.67 6.22
CA ALA A 114 14.31 4.56 6.03
C ALA A 114 14.69 3.98 7.40
N HIS A 115 14.56 2.67 7.56
CA HIS A 115 14.80 2.01 8.83
C HIS A 115 15.60 0.71 8.70
N GLY A 116 16.32 0.38 9.76
CA GLY A 116 16.96 -0.93 9.94
C GLY A 116 16.00 -1.99 10.46
N ALA A 117 16.50 -2.91 11.28
CA ALA A 117 15.66 -3.94 11.89
C ALA A 117 14.54 -3.32 12.76
N PRO A 118 13.31 -3.86 12.75
CA PRO A 118 12.23 -3.35 13.59
C PRO A 118 12.53 -3.53 15.07
N THR A 119 12.38 -2.45 15.85
CA THR A 119 12.48 -2.45 17.31
C THR A 119 11.22 -1.83 17.93
N ALA A 120 11.05 -1.99 19.26
CA ALA A 120 9.93 -1.38 19.97
C ALA A 120 9.95 0.16 19.88
N GLU A 121 11.14 0.77 19.85
CA GLU A 121 11.31 2.22 19.67
C GLU A 121 10.90 2.65 18.26
N LEU A 122 11.23 1.87 17.24
CA LEU A 122 10.78 2.13 15.87
C LEU A 122 9.26 2.02 15.77
N GLU A 123 8.66 0.96 16.33
CA GLU A 123 7.20 0.82 16.37
C GLU A 123 6.52 1.98 17.11
N SER A 124 7.12 2.44 18.22
CA SER A 124 6.63 3.60 18.97
C SER A 124 6.73 4.87 18.11
N LEU A 125 7.86 5.09 17.44
CA LEU A 125 8.04 6.23 16.53
C LEU A 125 6.98 6.22 15.42
N VAL A 126 6.82 5.10 14.70
CA VAL A 126 5.82 4.97 13.64
C VAL A 126 4.42 5.22 14.20
N SER A 127 4.11 4.72 15.40
CA SER A 127 2.82 4.96 16.05
C SER A 127 2.55 6.45 16.31
N THR A 128 3.58 7.24 16.65
CA THR A 128 3.43 8.70 16.82
C THR A 128 3.14 9.44 15.51
N TRP A 129 3.49 8.85 14.37
CA TRP A 129 3.24 9.45 13.06
C TRP A 129 1.84 9.15 12.54
N LEU A 130 1.12 8.20 13.11
CA LEU A 130 -0.24 7.87 12.71
C LEU A 130 -1.26 8.87 13.27
N GLU A 131 -2.37 9.05 12.58
CA GLU A 131 -3.56 9.68 13.15
C GLU A 131 -4.25 8.69 14.09
N GLY A 132 -4.23 8.96 15.40
CA GLY A 132 -4.56 7.98 16.45
C GLY A 132 -5.97 7.39 16.40
N ASP A 133 -6.96 8.15 15.94
CA ASP A 133 -8.36 7.69 15.88
C ASP A 133 -8.73 7.01 14.55
N LEU A 134 -7.80 6.98 13.59
CA LEU A 134 -8.06 6.47 12.25
C LEU A 134 -7.57 5.03 12.06
N PRO A 135 -8.33 4.19 11.35
CA PRO A 135 -7.92 2.81 11.11
C PRO A 135 -6.61 2.73 10.33
N VAL A 136 -5.71 1.85 10.77
CA VAL A 136 -4.41 1.60 10.13
C VAL A 136 -4.53 0.45 9.13
N ASN A 137 -4.16 0.66 7.87
CA ASN A 137 -4.04 -0.39 6.88
C ASN A 137 -2.58 -0.48 6.43
N VAL A 138 -2.04 -1.70 6.37
CA VAL A 138 -0.68 -1.95 5.89
C VAL A 138 -0.73 -2.46 4.47
N TRP A 139 0.13 -1.94 3.62
CA TRP A 139 0.47 -2.49 2.32
C TRP A 139 1.93 -2.92 2.33
N ALA A 140 2.16 -4.22 2.33
CA ALA A 140 3.48 -4.83 2.25
C ALA A 140 3.85 -5.09 0.77
N HIS A 141 4.85 -4.38 0.27
CA HIS A 141 5.29 -4.44 -1.12
C HIS A 141 6.75 -4.86 -1.22
N GLY A 142 7.01 -5.98 -1.89
CA GLY A 142 8.37 -6.50 -2.09
C GLY A 142 9.10 -6.91 -0.81
N VAL A 143 8.39 -7.04 0.32
CA VAL A 143 8.97 -7.52 1.57
C VAL A 143 9.14 -9.04 1.54
N THR A 144 10.24 -9.50 2.11
CA THR A 144 10.46 -10.92 2.40
C THR A 144 9.75 -11.33 3.69
N VAL A 145 9.60 -12.64 3.89
CA VAL A 145 9.07 -13.21 5.14
C VAL A 145 9.89 -12.78 6.34
N ASP A 146 11.21 -12.79 6.23
CA ASP A 146 12.11 -12.45 7.34
C ASP A 146 12.09 -10.96 7.68
N GLU A 147 11.95 -10.07 6.68
CA GLU A 147 11.79 -8.63 6.91
C GLU A 147 10.44 -8.30 7.57
N PHE A 148 9.37 -9.01 7.21
CA PHE A 148 8.04 -8.71 7.73
C PHE A 148 7.75 -9.36 9.08
N LYS A 149 8.35 -10.53 9.37
CA LYS A 149 8.08 -11.32 10.58
C LYS A 149 8.19 -10.54 11.90
N PRO A 150 9.17 -9.64 12.11
CA PRO A 150 9.24 -8.83 13.33
C PRO A 150 8.03 -7.91 13.52
N TRP A 151 7.38 -7.46 12.44
CA TRP A 151 6.20 -6.60 12.49
C TRP A 151 4.90 -7.32 12.84
N LEU A 152 4.89 -8.66 12.91
CA LEU A 152 3.65 -9.43 13.15
C LEU A 152 2.92 -9.00 14.42
N GLY A 153 3.65 -8.72 15.51
CA GLY A 153 3.05 -8.23 16.75
C GLY A 153 2.31 -6.90 16.55
N TRP A 154 2.91 -5.98 15.80
CA TRP A 154 2.36 -4.66 15.47
C TRP A 154 1.10 -4.76 14.60
N THR A 155 1.01 -5.78 13.71
CA THR A 155 -0.16 -5.97 12.83
C THR A 155 -1.48 -6.22 13.58
N SER A 156 -1.44 -6.57 14.87
CA SER A 156 -2.64 -6.68 15.71
C SER A 156 -3.40 -5.35 15.85
N ARG A 157 -2.73 -4.22 15.61
CA ARG A 157 -3.31 -2.87 15.60
C ARG A 157 -3.84 -2.45 14.22
N CYS A 158 -3.54 -3.23 13.19
CA CYS A 158 -3.90 -2.92 11.81
C CYS A 158 -5.27 -3.51 11.47
N ARG A 159 -6.14 -2.70 10.87
CA ARG A 159 -7.44 -3.14 10.35
C ARG A 159 -7.27 -4.14 9.20
N ARG A 160 -6.24 -3.93 8.36
CA ARG A 160 -5.91 -4.81 7.23
C ARG A 160 -4.41 -4.85 7.03
N VAL A 161 -3.93 -6.03 6.62
CA VAL A 161 -2.60 -6.22 6.03
C VAL A 161 -2.78 -6.69 4.61
N VAL A 162 -2.26 -5.96 3.66
CA VAL A 162 -2.44 -6.18 2.23
C VAL A 162 -1.09 -6.48 1.61
N ALA A 163 -0.99 -7.56 0.85
CA ALA A 163 0.22 -7.90 0.10
C ALA A 163 -0.16 -8.49 -1.25
N ASP A 164 0.77 -8.50 -2.20
CA ASP A 164 0.58 -9.16 -3.48
C ASP A 164 1.31 -10.50 -3.50
N ARG A 165 0.56 -11.60 -3.50
CA ARG A 165 1.13 -12.95 -3.49
C ARG A 165 2.06 -13.23 -4.66
N SER A 166 1.87 -12.59 -5.82
CA SER A 166 2.81 -12.78 -6.93
C SER A 166 4.18 -12.13 -6.68
N LEU A 167 4.29 -11.25 -5.69
CA LEU A 167 5.53 -10.57 -5.31
C LEU A 167 6.15 -11.14 -4.03
N VAL A 168 5.35 -11.33 -2.98
CA VAL A 168 5.85 -11.77 -1.66
C VAL A 168 5.86 -13.30 -1.49
N GLY A 169 5.26 -14.03 -2.43
CA GLY A 169 5.15 -15.48 -2.40
C GLY A 169 4.09 -16.02 -1.43
N ASP A 170 3.86 -17.34 -1.49
CA ASP A 170 2.85 -18.03 -0.66
C ASP A 170 3.23 -18.05 0.83
N ASP A 171 4.52 -18.10 1.15
CA ASP A 171 5.00 -18.25 2.52
C ASP A 171 4.68 -17.03 3.40
N PHE A 172 4.59 -15.84 2.79
CA PHE A 172 4.09 -14.64 3.47
C PHE A 172 2.69 -14.86 4.05
N PHE A 173 1.78 -15.48 3.30
CA PHE A 173 0.40 -15.72 3.73
C PHE A 173 0.27 -16.88 4.72
N LYS A 174 1.35 -17.62 4.97
CA LYS A 174 1.43 -18.66 6.00
C LYS A 174 1.99 -18.15 7.33
N LEU A 175 2.42 -16.88 7.39
CA LEU A 175 2.85 -16.26 8.63
C LEU A 175 1.75 -16.31 9.69
N ALA A 176 2.16 -16.41 10.96
CA ALA A 176 1.25 -16.45 12.11
C ALA A 176 0.72 -15.04 12.45
N PHE A 177 -0.08 -14.46 11.55
CA PHE A 177 -0.74 -13.19 11.79
C PHE A 177 -1.67 -13.28 13.02
N PRO A 178 -1.67 -12.28 13.94
CA PRO A 178 -2.57 -12.25 15.08
C PRO A 178 -4.05 -12.31 14.68
N ASP A 179 -4.42 -11.62 13.59
CA ASP A 179 -5.73 -11.75 12.95
C ASP A 179 -5.56 -12.16 11.47
N PRO A 180 -5.62 -13.47 11.15
CA PRO A 180 -5.52 -13.94 9.77
C PRO A 180 -6.65 -13.42 8.86
N LYS A 181 -7.81 -13.06 9.43
CA LYS A 181 -8.95 -12.52 8.67
C LYS A 181 -8.74 -11.07 8.25
N SER A 182 -7.72 -10.38 8.76
CA SER A 182 -7.32 -9.03 8.32
C SER A 182 -6.44 -9.04 7.06
N VAL A 183 -5.83 -10.19 6.74
CA VAL A 183 -4.85 -10.33 5.66
C VAL A 183 -5.56 -10.45 4.30
N ARG A 184 -5.12 -9.67 3.31
CA ARG A 184 -5.71 -9.61 1.97
C ARG A 184 -4.64 -9.77 0.91
N ASP A 185 -4.95 -10.58 -0.09
CA ASP A 185 -4.11 -10.77 -1.26
C ASP A 185 -4.59 -9.91 -2.44
N LEU A 186 -3.73 -9.00 -2.89
CA LEU A 186 -3.97 -8.16 -4.06
C LEU A 186 -4.05 -8.96 -5.35
N ALA A 187 -3.33 -10.09 -5.49
CA ALA A 187 -3.47 -10.95 -6.66
C ALA A 187 -4.90 -11.48 -6.78
N VAL A 188 -5.52 -11.91 -5.67
CA VAL A 188 -6.91 -12.39 -5.64
C VAL A 188 -7.91 -11.29 -5.97
N ALA A 189 -7.65 -10.06 -5.53
CA ALA A 189 -8.48 -8.91 -5.84
C ALA A 189 -8.39 -8.54 -7.33
N ARG A 190 -7.18 -8.50 -7.91
CA ARG A 190 -6.95 -8.25 -9.34
C ARG A 190 -7.62 -9.31 -10.22
N CYS A 191 -7.66 -10.57 -9.79
CA CYS A 191 -8.31 -11.65 -10.52
C CYS A 191 -9.82 -11.76 -10.27
N LEU A 192 -10.46 -10.84 -9.53
CA LEU A 192 -11.90 -10.91 -9.27
C LEU A 192 -12.75 -10.88 -10.56
N PRO A 193 -12.52 -9.96 -11.53
CA PRO A 193 -13.31 -9.94 -12.77
C PRO A 193 -13.18 -11.25 -13.55
N VAL A 194 -11.97 -11.81 -13.62
CA VAL A 194 -11.70 -13.11 -14.25
C VAL A 194 -12.48 -14.23 -13.57
N ARG A 195 -12.45 -14.30 -12.24
CA ARG A 195 -13.18 -15.32 -11.48
C ARG A 195 -14.70 -15.18 -11.64
N GLN A 196 -15.21 -13.95 -11.70
CA GLN A 196 -16.64 -13.69 -11.93
C GLN A 196 -17.06 -14.15 -13.33
N ALA A 197 -16.29 -13.81 -14.37
CA ALA A 197 -16.56 -14.23 -15.74
C ALA A 197 -16.54 -15.77 -15.88
N LEU A 198 -15.51 -16.44 -15.32
CA LEU A 198 -15.43 -17.90 -15.29
C LEU A 198 -16.59 -18.55 -14.53
N GLY A 199 -16.97 -17.99 -13.38
CA GLY A 199 -18.11 -18.47 -12.59
C GLY A 199 -19.43 -18.37 -13.35
N GLN A 200 -19.67 -17.24 -14.03
CA GLN A 200 -20.84 -17.06 -14.88
C GLN A 200 -20.90 -18.09 -16.02
N PHE A 201 -19.76 -18.39 -16.65
CA PHE A 201 -19.66 -19.40 -17.70
C PHE A 201 -20.00 -20.82 -17.18
N LEU A 202 -19.36 -21.25 -16.10
CA LEU A 202 -19.61 -22.59 -15.53
C LEU A 202 -21.06 -22.76 -15.06
N ALA A 203 -21.67 -21.68 -14.55
CA ALA A 203 -23.08 -21.65 -14.17
C ALA A 203 -24.04 -21.72 -15.36
N ALA A 204 -23.61 -21.36 -16.58
CA ALA A 204 -24.39 -21.53 -17.80
C ALA A 204 -24.31 -22.97 -18.32
N LEU A 205 -23.13 -23.59 -18.28
CA LEU A 205 -22.93 -24.99 -18.70
C LEU A 205 -23.68 -25.99 -17.83
N THR A 206 -23.73 -25.75 -16.51
CA THR A 206 -24.51 -26.62 -15.59
C THR A 206 -26.01 -26.61 -15.89
N ARG A 207 -26.53 -25.54 -16.53
CA ARG A 207 -27.94 -25.47 -16.97
C ARG A 207 -28.19 -26.18 -18.29
N SER A 208 -27.18 -26.37 -19.15
CA SER A 208 -27.38 -26.93 -20.50
C SER A 208 -27.42 -28.47 -20.55
N ARG A 209 -27.21 -29.18 -19.43
CA ARG A 209 -27.14 -30.67 -19.38
C ARG A 209 -26.24 -31.29 -20.47
N GLN A 210 -25.23 -30.56 -20.95
CA GLN A 210 -24.28 -31.11 -21.91
C GLN A 210 -23.32 -32.08 -21.21
N SER A 211 -23.34 -33.34 -21.66
CA SER A 211 -22.50 -34.44 -21.17
C SER A 211 -21.16 -34.57 -21.88
N ALA A 212 -20.87 -33.70 -22.86
CA ALA A 212 -19.62 -33.71 -23.62
C ALA A 212 -18.52 -32.92 -22.88
N PRO A 213 -17.25 -33.37 -22.92
CA PRO A 213 -16.14 -32.64 -22.32
C PRO A 213 -16.01 -31.25 -22.96
N VAL A 214 -15.93 -30.22 -22.13
CA VAL A 214 -15.75 -28.83 -22.57
C VAL A 214 -14.33 -28.68 -23.13
N THR A 215 -14.20 -28.69 -24.45
CA THR A 215 -12.94 -28.46 -25.19
C THR A 215 -12.79 -27.02 -25.69
N GLN A 216 -13.67 -26.11 -25.27
CA GLN A 216 -13.66 -24.71 -25.72
C GLN A 216 -12.51 -23.91 -25.09
N ARG A 217 -11.84 -23.09 -25.91
CA ARG A 217 -10.84 -22.13 -25.45
C ARG A 217 -11.56 -20.90 -24.88
N VAL A 218 -11.20 -20.52 -23.65
CA VAL A 218 -11.67 -19.27 -23.03
C VAL A 218 -10.57 -18.23 -23.21
N ALA A 219 -10.85 -17.16 -23.96
CA ALA A 219 -9.99 -15.99 -24.04
C ALA A 219 -10.53 -14.91 -23.09
N LEU A 220 -9.66 -14.37 -22.24
CA LEU A 220 -9.99 -13.27 -21.33
C LEU A 220 -9.38 -11.99 -21.92
N MET A 221 -10.23 -11.02 -22.23
CA MET A 221 -9.77 -9.68 -22.58
C MET A 221 -9.84 -8.79 -21.34
N ALA A 222 -8.67 -8.46 -20.80
CA ALA A 222 -8.54 -7.52 -19.71
C ALA A 222 -8.45 -6.09 -20.28
N ALA A 223 -9.41 -5.24 -19.93
CA ALA A 223 -9.40 -3.82 -20.20
C ALA A 223 -9.21 -3.07 -18.87
N PRO A 224 -8.12 -2.30 -18.67
CA PRO A 224 -7.84 -1.62 -17.40
C PRO A 224 -8.91 -0.59 -16.97
N GLU A 225 -9.68 -0.06 -17.93
CA GLU A 225 -10.71 0.97 -17.71
C GLU A 225 -12.13 0.51 -18.06
N ALA A 226 -12.33 -0.77 -18.42
CA ALA A 226 -13.65 -1.32 -18.77
C ALA A 226 -13.91 -2.66 -18.06
N LEU A 227 -15.13 -3.19 -18.19
CA LEU A 227 -15.47 -4.52 -17.72
C LEU A 227 -14.62 -5.56 -18.46
N SER A 228 -14.00 -6.49 -17.73
CA SER A 228 -13.30 -7.61 -18.34
C SER A 228 -14.31 -8.53 -19.02
N GLU A 229 -14.10 -8.84 -20.30
CA GLU A 229 -14.99 -9.70 -21.07
C GLU A 229 -14.28 -11.02 -21.40
N ALA A 230 -15.01 -12.13 -21.25
CA ALA A 230 -14.59 -13.44 -21.75
C ALA A 230 -15.20 -13.63 -23.14
N VAL A 231 -14.37 -13.81 -24.15
CA VAL A 231 -14.78 -14.01 -25.55
C VAL A 231 -14.37 -15.42 -25.98
N PHE A 232 -15.26 -16.09 -26.72
CA PHE A 232 -15.17 -17.51 -27.05
C PHE A 232 -14.86 -17.74 -28.53
N PHE A 233 -14.09 -18.80 -28.81
CA PHE A 233 -13.79 -19.35 -30.13
C PHE A 233 -14.15 -20.83 -30.19
#